data_AF-A0A2N4UVI4-F1
#
_entry.id   AF-A0A2N4UVI4-F1
#
_cell.length_a   1.000
_cell.length_b   1.000
_cell.length_c   1.000
_cell.angle_alpha   90.00
_cell.angle_beta   90.00
_cell.angle_gamma   90.00
#
_symmetry.space_group_name_H-M   'P 1'
#
loop_
_entity.id
_entity.type
_entity.pdbx_description
1 polymer ?
#
loop_
_entity_poly.entity_id
_entity_poly.type
_entity_poly.pdbx_seq_one_letter_code
_entity_poly.pdbx_strand_id
1 'polypeptide(L)'
;MQLLEAKLHKIDRHNYRSYSSMRGEYHFVDFDFFIDTVQSDPFAPASRVRARRAWSLTDLEWLREKSTDYQRAARDFIARFFAELSQQDNAVLIDMPGQTILDRTSVVFDEEGIELRFRINMPADGRTIIAKKTLNLLTFYLPKMIRRATIARELPMDELQRHCEAVEDQVALRSQLKQHKLLAFVADGSLLPRIAGNSDLPLTDAIPFLSPDNLAVELEAPHKGKIRGMGIPEGITLIVGGGFHGKSTLLSAIERSVYDHVPGDGREYVVTNDAAAKIRAEDGRCVHNVDLSPYISNLPMGKDTTAFSSQNASGSTSQASWLQESIESGAEALLIDEDTSASNFMIRDERMQALICKEDEPITPLVDRIALLRDQHNISVMLVMGGSGDYLDVADTVIQMHNYDAVDVTEKARAVVASHPTRRKQEGTEVIVHPRTRQINRSALQAMLEEGKFRIQVKDKTSLRFGREYIDLKALEQIAHSSQLLAIGYLWFQLAQTKGWEKNPTHAFANMLHDNWADMMPKYGEMAKPRVIEVMAVLNRMRKAEFK
;
A
#
# COMPACT_ATOMS: atom_id res chain seq x y z
N MET A 1 34.58 8.08 -17.66
CA MET A 1 34.54 6.97 -18.64
C MET A 1 35.87 6.21 -18.76
N GLN A 2 36.99 6.85 -19.11
CA GLN A 2 38.29 6.16 -19.32
C GLN A 2 38.77 5.32 -18.11
N LEU A 3 38.52 5.80 -16.88
CA LEU A 3 38.82 5.04 -15.67
C LEU A 3 38.03 3.71 -15.57
N LEU A 4 36.75 3.73 -15.96
CA LEU A 4 35.88 2.55 -15.97
C LEU A 4 36.42 1.52 -16.98
N GLU A 5 36.74 1.97 -18.20
CA GLU A 5 37.35 1.17 -19.26
C GLU A 5 38.65 0.51 -18.78
N ALA A 6 39.57 1.30 -18.24
CA ALA A 6 40.86 0.81 -17.77
C ALA A 6 40.72 -0.22 -16.63
N LYS A 7 39.80 0.00 -15.69
CA LYS A 7 39.52 -0.99 -14.62
C LYS A 7 38.92 -2.28 -15.17
N LEU A 8 37.97 -2.16 -16.10
CA LEU A 8 37.26 -3.31 -16.65
C LEU A 8 38.18 -4.18 -17.51
N HIS A 9 39.08 -3.57 -18.30
CA HIS A 9 40.11 -4.32 -19.05
C HIS A 9 41.06 -5.11 -18.15
N LYS A 10 41.42 -4.58 -16.97
CA LYS A 10 42.31 -5.27 -16.01
C LYS A 10 41.69 -6.52 -15.38
N ILE A 11 40.36 -6.64 -15.41
CA ILE A 11 39.63 -7.78 -14.84
C ILE A 11 38.99 -8.66 -15.92
N ASP A 12 39.32 -8.43 -17.19
CA ASP A 12 38.82 -9.30 -18.26
C ASP A 12 39.28 -10.73 -18.04
N ARG A 13 38.36 -11.68 -18.27
CA ARG A 13 38.58 -13.12 -18.03
C ARG A 13 38.97 -13.51 -16.59
N HIS A 14 38.93 -12.59 -15.63
CA HIS A 14 39.08 -12.94 -14.21
C HIS A 14 37.79 -13.57 -13.66
N ASN A 15 37.88 -14.10 -12.45
CA ASN A 15 36.71 -14.60 -11.71
C ASN A 15 35.70 -13.47 -11.45
N TYR A 16 34.41 -13.79 -11.47
CA TYR A 16 33.29 -12.87 -11.24
C TYR A 16 33.47 -11.96 -10.03
N ARG A 17 34.06 -12.48 -8.94
CA ARG A 17 34.33 -11.71 -7.71
C ARG A 17 35.20 -10.46 -7.97
N SER A 18 35.99 -10.43 -9.04
CA SER A 18 36.80 -9.28 -9.45
C SER A 18 35.98 -8.05 -9.84
N TYR A 19 34.68 -8.19 -10.13
CA TYR A 19 33.79 -7.03 -10.30
C TYR A 19 33.72 -6.17 -9.04
N SER A 20 33.98 -6.70 -7.84
CA SER A 20 34.02 -5.91 -6.60
C SER A 20 34.98 -4.71 -6.67
N SER A 21 36.04 -4.80 -7.49
CA SER A 21 36.96 -3.68 -7.74
C SER A 21 36.37 -2.53 -8.58
N MET A 22 35.23 -2.79 -9.25
CA MET A 22 34.48 -1.80 -10.02
C MET A 22 33.61 -0.89 -9.13
N ARG A 23 33.46 -1.18 -7.84
CA ARG A 23 32.74 -0.29 -6.93
C ARG A 23 33.36 1.11 -6.95
N GLY A 24 32.51 2.13 -6.94
CA GLY A 24 32.92 3.53 -6.91
C GLY A 24 32.14 4.41 -7.88
N GLU A 25 32.66 5.61 -8.06
CA GLU A 25 32.07 6.68 -8.86
C GLU A 25 32.84 6.88 -10.17
N TYR A 26 32.10 7.14 -11.24
CA TYR A 26 32.61 7.31 -12.59
C TYR A 26 31.91 8.48 -13.26
N HIS A 27 32.65 9.55 -13.50
CA HIS A 27 32.16 10.72 -14.22
C HIS A 27 32.10 10.42 -15.72
N PHE A 28 30.90 10.51 -16.29
CA PHE A 28 30.67 10.57 -17.74
C PHE A 28 30.49 12.03 -18.15
N VAL A 29 30.37 12.30 -19.45
CA VAL A 29 30.26 13.68 -19.95
C VAL A 29 28.97 14.35 -19.46
N ASP A 30 27.86 13.60 -19.42
CA ASP A 30 26.53 14.17 -19.18
C ASP A 30 25.84 13.64 -17.91
N PHE A 31 26.52 12.79 -17.13
CA PHE A 31 26.00 12.18 -15.92
C PHE A 31 27.12 11.58 -15.05
N ASP A 32 26.86 11.43 -13.76
CA ASP A 32 27.72 10.70 -12.84
C ASP A 32 27.16 9.31 -12.60
N PHE A 33 28.02 8.29 -12.73
CA PHE A 33 27.63 6.90 -12.58
C PHE A 33 28.24 6.29 -11.31
N PHE A 34 27.41 5.65 -10.50
CA PHE A 34 27.80 5.06 -9.24
C PHE A 34 27.54 3.55 -9.27
N ILE A 35 28.56 2.77 -8.90
CA ILE A 35 28.42 1.35 -8.62
C ILE A 35 28.50 1.17 -7.10
N ASP A 36 27.34 1.08 -6.44
CA ASP A 36 27.25 1.07 -4.97
C ASP A 36 27.51 -0.32 -4.40
N THR A 37 26.86 -1.33 -4.99
CA THR A 37 26.96 -2.73 -4.57
C THR A 37 27.12 -3.61 -5.79
N VAL A 38 28.12 -4.48 -5.76
CA VAL A 38 28.40 -5.42 -6.83
C VAL A 38 27.87 -6.80 -6.41
N GLN A 39 27.14 -7.46 -7.31
CA GLN A 39 26.64 -8.81 -7.06
C GLN A 39 27.80 -9.80 -6.86
N SER A 40 27.67 -10.73 -5.91
CA SER A 40 28.75 -11.67 -5.55
C SER A 40 29.00 -12.74 -6.60
N ASP A 41 27.97 -13.07 -7.38
CA ASP A 41 27.96 -14.09 -8.41
C ASP A 41 26.88 -13.78 -9.47
N PRO A 42 26.91 -14.42 -10.65
CA PRO A 42 25.95 -14.14 -11.73
C PRO A 42 24.48 -14.40 -11.39
N PHE A 43 24.19 -15.24 -10.39
CA PHE A 43 22.84 -15.65 -10.01
C PHE A 43 22.34 -14.94 -8.73
N ALA A 44 23.23 -14.22 -8.04
CA ALA A 44 22.87 -13.34 -6.94
C ALA A 44 22.03 -12.14 -7.42
N PRO A 45 21.32 -11.45 -6.51
CA PRO A 45 20.64 -10.22 -6.84
C PRO A 45 21.56 -9.24 -7.57
N ALA A 46 21.08 -8.70 -8.68
CA ALA A 46 21.83 -7.84 -9.59
C ALA A 46 22.49 -6.65 -8.86
N SER A 47 23.61 -6.18 -9.42
CA SER A 47 24.42 -5.09 -8.85
C SER A 47 23.61 -3.80 -8.76
N ARG A 48 23.66 -3.09 -7.63
CA ARG A 48 22.96 -1.80 -7.45
C ARG A 48 23.82 -0.66 -7.94
N VAL A 49 23.22 0.17 -8.78
CA VAL A 49 23.88 1.30 -9.42
C VAL A 49 22.98 2.53 -9.38
N ARG A 50 23.60 3.70 -9.54
CA ARG A 50 22.89 4.97 -9.69
C ARG A 50 23.47 5.78 -10.84
N ALA A 51 22.64 6.60 -11.44
CA ALA A 51 23.06 7.60 -12.41
C ALA A 51 22.46 8.95 -12.03
N ARG A 52 23.29 9.97 -11.82
CA ARG A 52 22.85 11.33 -11.49
C ARG A 52 23.10 12.27 -12.64
N ARG A 53 22.11 13.11 -12.96
CA ARG A 53 22.20 14.13 -14.00
C ARG A 53 21.78 15.47 -13.46
N ALA A 54 22.67 16.45 -13.58
CA ALA A 54 22.40 17.82 -13.18
C ALA A 54 21.23 18.41 -13.99
N TRP A 55 20.37 19.21 -13.33
CA TRP A 55 19.20 19.84 -13.95
C TRP A 55 19.53 20.59 -15.24
N SER A 56 20.65 21.30 -15.28
CA SER A 56 21.14 22.08 -16.43
C SER A 56 21.35 21.27 -17.71
N LEU A 57 21.39 19.94 -17.62
CA LEU A 57 21.59 19.03 -18.77
C LEU A 57 20.32 18.28 -19.18
N THR A 58 19.18 18.60 -18.57
CA THR A 58 17.92 17.86 -18.72
C THR A 58 16.82 18.63 -19.44
N ASP A 59 16.86 19.96 -19.43
CA ASP A 59 15.74 20.83 -19.81
C ASP A 59 14.43 20.54 -19.03
N LEU A 60 14.55 19.94 -17.83
CA LEU A 60 13.45 19.55 -16.95
C LEU A 60 13.47 20.30 -15.59
N GLU A 61 14.32 21.31 -15.44
CA GLU A 61 14.48 22.05 -14.18
C GLU A 61 13.19 22.69 -13.67
N TRP A 62 12.29 23.07 -14.59
CA TRP A 62 10.96 23.60 -14.29
C TRP A 62 10.09 22.66 -13.43
N LEU A 63 10.39 21.35 -13.40
CA LEU A 63 9.69 20.40 -12.52
C LEU A 63 9.85 20.76 -11.04
N ARG A 64 10.95 21.42 -10.66
CA ARG A 64 11.21 21.87 -9.27
C ARG A 64 10.20 22.93 -8.80
N GLU A 65 9.62 23.68 -9.73
CA GLU A 65 8.64 24.72 -9.44
C GLU A 65 7.20 24.18 -9.34
N LYS A 66 7.00 22.90 -9.68
CA LYS A 66 5.69 22.22 -9.57
C LYS A 66 5.46 21.65 -8.17
N SER A 67 4.22 21.29 -7.88
CA SER A 67 3.84 20.66 -6.62
C SER A 67 4.62 19.35 -6.38
N THR A 68 4.70 18.92 -5.13
CA THR A 68 5.32 17.65 -4.75
C THR A 68 4.64 16.44 -5.43
N ASP A 69 3.34 16.54 -5.68
CA ASP A 69 2.55 15.50 -6.34
C ASP A 69 2.83 15.42 -7.84
N TYR A 70 2.95 16.57 -8.51
CA TYR A 70 3.39 16.64 -9.90
C TYR A 70 4.81 16.06 -10.05
N GLN A 71 5.71 16.40 -9.13
CA GLN A 71 7.07 15.86 -9.12
C GLN A 71 7.08 14.35 -8.86
N ARG A 72 6.25 13.84 -7.95
CA ARG A 72 6.06 12.39 -7.73
C ARG A 72 5.60 11.68 -9.00
N ALA A 73 4.62 12.24 -9.71
CA ALA A 73 4.13 11.69 -10.96
C ALA A 73 5.20 11.73 -12.07
N ALA A 74 5.97 12.82 -12.17
CA ALA A 74 7.07 12.93 -13.13
C ALA A 74 8.16 11.87 -12.88
N ARG A 75 8.50 11.61 -11.62
CA ARG A 75 9.44 10.54 -11.22
C ARG A 75 8.91 9.16 -11.62
N ASP A 76 7.63 8.89 -11.40
CA ASP A 76 6.98 7.63 -11.82
C ASP A 76 7.00 7.48 -13.34
N PHE A 77 6.67 8.53 -14.09
CA PHE A 77 6.73 8.54 -15.55
C PHE A 77 8.14 8.23 -16.08
N ILE A 78 9.16 8.91 -15.54
CA ILE A 78 10.56 8.67 -15.92
C ILE A 78 10.97 7.22 -15.62
N ALA A 79 10.53 6.65 -14.49
CA ALA A 79 10.81 5.26 -14.14
C ALA A 79 10.20 4.29 -15.15
N ARG A 80 8.95 4.51 -15.57
CA ARG A 80 8.26 3.71 -16.59
C ARG A 80 8.94 3.80 -17.94
N PHE A 81 9.27 5.01 -18.37
CA PHE A 81 9.95 5.22 -19.65
C PHE A 81 11.34 4.59 -19.65
N PHE A 82 12.10 4.72 -18.56
CA PHE A 82 13.38 4.00 -18.42
C PHE A 82 13.19 2.48 -18.46
N ALA A 83 12.14 1.96 -17.82
CA ALA A 83 11.82 0.53 -17.87
C ALA A 83 11.53 0.06 -19.31
N GLU A 84 10.73 0.81 -20.06
CA GLU A 84 10.45 0.54 -21.48
C GLU A 84 11.74 0.49 -22.32
N LEU A 85 12.62 1.48 -22.14
CA LEU A 85 13.93 1.52 -22.81
C LEU A 85 14.80 0.31 -22.47
N SER A 86 14.75 -0.16 -21.22
CA SER A 86 15.53 -1.30 -20.74
C SER A 86 15.01 -2.66 -21.23
N GLN A 87 13.80 -2.75 -21.79
CA GLN A 87 13.27 -4.03 -22.31
C GLN A 87 14.14 -4.63 -23.43
N GLN A 88 14.94 -3.80 -24.11
CA GLN A 88 15.89 -4.25 -25.14
C GLN A 88 17.15 -4.90 -24.54
N ASP A 89 17.41 -4.71 -23.25
CA ASP A 89 18.58 -5.24 -22.54
C ASP A 89 18.21 -5.76 -21.15
N ASN A 90 17.95 -7.06 -21.07
CA ASN A 90 17.59 -7.78 -19.83
C ASN A 90 18.65 -7.66 -18.71
N ALA A 91 19.83 -7.10 -18.98
CA ALA A 91 20.82 -6.84 -17.94
C ALA A 91 20.43 -5.65 -17.06
N VAL A 92 19.66 -4.68 -17.57
CA VAL A 92 19.26 -3.48 -16.83
C VAL A 92 17.88 -3.69 -16.23
N LEU A 93 17.75 -3.50 -14.92
CA LEU A 93 16.52 -3.75 -14.17
C LEU A 93 16.21 -2.54 -13.29
N ILE A 94 15.12 -1.85 -13.56
CA ILE A 94 14.59 -0.82 -12.66
C ILE A 94 13.40 -1.37 -11.89
N ASP A 95 13.11 -0.83 -10.71
CA ASP A 95 11.90 -1.15 -9.95
C ASP A 95 10.67 -0.66 -10.71
N MET A 96 10.09 -1.57 -11.51
CA MET A 96 9.05 -1.25 -12.48
C MET A 96 7.73 -0.89 -11.78
N PRO A 97 7.18 0.31 -12.00
CA PRO A 97 5.88 0.67 -11.44
C PRO A 97 4.73 -0.19 -12.02
N GLY A 98 3.76 -0.52 -11.16
CA GLY A 98 2.50 -1.17 -11.57
C GLY A 98 1.45 -0.15 -11.98
N GLN A 99 0.16 -0.42 -11.75
CA GLN A 99 -0.90 0.54 -12.05
C GLN A 99 -0.98 1.72 -11.07
N THR A 100 -0.40 1.58 -9.88
CA THR A 100 -0.35 2.64 -8.88
C THR A 100 0.88 3.53 -9.01
N ILE A 101 0.70 4.81 -8.74
CA ILE A 101 1.75 5.83 -8.71
C ILE A 101 2.17 6.01 -7.25
N LEU A 102 3.39 5.54 -6.95
CA LEU A 102 3.96 5.57 -5.61
C LEU A 102 5.15 6.52 -5.57
N ASP A 103 5.43 7.11 -4.42
CA ASP A 103 6.66 7.85 -4.19
C ASP A 103 7.83 6.86 -4.05
N ARG A 104 8.59 6.65 -5.14
CA ARG A 104 9.64 5.64 -5.27
C ARG A 104 11.04 6.23 -5.18
N THR A 105 11.99 5.38 -4.82
CA THR A 105 13.43 5.72 -4.86
C THR A 105 14.10 5.33 -6.18
N SER A 106 13.40 4.70 -7.12
CA SER A 106 13.93 4.36 -8.46
C SER A 106 14.29 5.59 -9.27
N VAL A 107 13.58 6.69 -9.05
CA VAL A 107 13.88 8.02 -9.59
C VAL A 107 13.70 9.02 -8.45
N VAL A 108 14.74 9.80 -8.17
CA VAL A 108 14.74 10.81 -7.11
C VAL A 108 15.08 12.16 -7.73
N PHE A 109 14.37 13.19 -7.30
CA PHE A 109 14.71 14.59 -7.59
C PHE A 109 15.33 15.19 -6.34
N ASP A 110 16.41 15.93 -6.52
CA ASP A 110 17.06 16.71 -5.48
C ASP A 110 17.47 18.09 -6.03
N GLU A 111 18.13 18.90 -5.21
CA GLU A 111 18.54 20.26 -5.59
C GLU A 111 19.52 20.28 -6.78
N GLU A 112 20.32 19.24 -6.97
CA GLU A 112 21.32 19.20 -8.04
C GLU A 112 20.76 18.61 -9.33
N GLY A 113 19.85 17.63 -9.25
CA GLY A 113 19.37 16.96 -10.44
C GLY A 113 18.40 15.79 -10.27
N ILE A 114 18.39 14.96 -11.32
CA ILE A 114 17.65 13.70 -11.38
C ILE A 114 18.62 12.55 -11.09
N GLU A 115 18.29 11.71 -10.10
CA GLU A 115 19.00 10.48 -9.80
C GLU A 115 18.15 9.26 -10.16
N LEU A 116 18.62 8.45 -11.11
CA LEU A 116 18.08 7.13 -11.42
C LEU A 116 18.77 6.08 -10.55
N ARG A 117 18.01 5.22 -9.89
CA ARG A 117 18.51 4.08 -9.10
C ARG A 117 17.96 2.78 -9.67
N PHE A 118 18.84 1.90 -10.08
CA PHE A 118 18.47 0.66 -10.76
C PHE A 118 19.53 -0.41 -10.53
N ARG A 119 19.34 -1.58 -11.15
CA ARG A 119 20.25 -2.70 -11.09
C ARG A 119 20.82 -3.08 -12.44
N ILE A 120 22.01 -3.65 -12.41
CA ILE A 120 22.68 -4.21 -13.57
C ILE A 120 23.15 -5.63 -13.25
N ASN A 121 22.74 -6.59 -14.06
CA ASN A 121 23.34 -7.92 -14.11
C ASN A 121 24.65 -7.85 -14.88
N MET A 122 25.78 -7.92 -14.16
CA MET A 122 27.10 -7.78 -14.78
C MET A 122 27.43 -9.02 -15.65
N PRO A 123 27.72 -8.85 -16.96
CA PRO A 123 27.91 -9.96 -17.91
C PRO A 123 29.07 -10.91 -17.61
N ALA A 124 28.83 -12.23 -17.62
CA ALA A 124 29.88 -13.23 -17.48
C ALA A 124 29.62 -14.48 -18.34
N ASP A 125 30.68 -15.25 -18.60
CA ASP A 125 30.63 -16.60 -19.16
C ASP A 125 30.82 -17.60 -18.02
N GLY A 126 29.72 -18.18 -17.54
CA GLY A 126 29.72 -18.87 -16.25
C GLY A 126 30.17 -17.93 -15.14
N ARG A 127 31.37 -18.14 -14.58
CA ARG A 127 31.96 -17.29 -13.53
C ARG A 127 33.12 -16.43 -14.02
N THR A 128 33.31 -16.34 -15.33
CA THR A 128 34.42 -15.61 -15.95
C THR A 128 33.93 -14.30 -16.53
N ILE A 129 34.53 -13.18 -16.15
CA ILE A 129 34.15 -11.83 -16.59
C ILE A 129 34.34 -11.71 -18.11
N ILE A 130 33.36 -11.09 -18.78
CA ILE A 130 33.46 -10.71 -20.20
C ILE A 130 33.53 -9.18 -20.30
N ALA A 131 34.73 -8.61 -20.20
CA ALA A 131 34.93 -7.15 -20.14
C ALA A 131 34.33 -6.46 -21.37
N LYS A 132 34.48 -7.02 -22.57
CA LYS A 132 33.93 -6.44 -23.81
C LYS A 132 32.40 -6.28 -23.76
N LYS A 133 31.67 -7.26 -23.22
CA LYS A 133 30.20 -7.19 -23.10
C LYS A 133 29.79 -6.18 -22.03
N THR A 134 30.44 -6.23 -20.87
CA THR A 134 30.18 -5.26 -19.80
C THR A 134 30.50 -3.83 -20.25
N LEU A 135 31.55 -3.65 -21.05
CA LEU A 135 31.92 -2.34 -21.55
C LEU A 135 30.84 -1.82 -22.48
N ASN A 136 30.41 -2.62 -23.45
CA ASN A 136 29.33 -2.25 -24.36
C ASN A 136 28.03 -1.89 -23.61
N LEU A 137 27.68 -2.66 -22.57
CA LEU A 137 26.56 -2.35 -21.69
C LEU A 137 26.73 -0.98 -21.01
N LEU A 138 27.84 -0.76 -20.30
CA LEU A 138 28.03 0.42 -19.45
C LEU A 138 28.41 1.70 -20.21
N THR A 139 29.02 1.61 -21.39
CA THR A 139 29.52 2.78 -22.13
C THR A 139 28.78 3.07 -23.44
N PHE A 140 27.96 2.13 -23.95
CA PHE A 140 27.19 2.35 -25.17
C PHE A 140 25.67 2.31 -24.95
N TYR A 141 25.14 1.23 -24.39
CA TYR A 141 23.69 1.08 -24.21
C TYR A 141 23.17 1.91 -23.03
N LEU A 142 23.78 1.74 -21.85
CA LEU A 142 23.32 2.39 -20.62
C LEU A 142 23.33 3.92 -20.70
N PRO A 143 24.40 4.58 -21.20
CA PRO A 143 24.40 6.04 -21.35
C PRO A 143 23.25 6.57 -22.23
N LYS A 144 22.84 5.81 -23.26
CA LYS A 144 21.72 6.19 -24.13
C LYS A 144 20.39 6.09 -23.39
N MET A 145 20.17 5.02 -22.65
CA MET A 145 18.95 4.83 -21.85
C MET A 145 18.80 5.93 -20.80
N ILE A 146 19.88 6.20 -20.04
CA ILE A 146 19.91 7.26 -19.03
C ILE A 146 19.56 8.61 -19.66
N ARG A 147 20.21 8.98 -20.78
CA ARG A 147 19.94 10.25 -21.47
C ARG A 147 18.50 10.35 -21.95
N ARG A 148 18.00 9.34 -22.65
CA ARG A 148 16.63 9.37 -23.20
C ARG A 148 15.58 9.53 -22.10
N ALA A 149 15.77 8.90 -20.95
CA ALA A 149 14.85 9.03 -19.82
C ALA A 149 14.93 10.35 -19.05
N THR A 150 15.90 11.22 -19.33
CA THR A 150 16.18 12.40 -18.51
C THR A 150 16.49 13.65 -19.35
N ILE A 151 16.03 13.72 -20.60
CA ILE A 151 16.11 14.92 -21.44
C ILE A 151 14.72 15.21 -21.98
N ALA A 152 14.23 16.44 -21.83
CA ALA A 152 12.90 16.83 -22.27
C ALA A 152 12.61 16.48 -23.74
N ARG A 153 13.54 16.75 -24.66
CA ARG A 153 13.37 16.45 -26.10
C ARG A 153 13.30 14.96 -26.46
N GLU A 154 13.75 14.09 -25.56
CA GLU A 154 13.72 12.62 -25.76
C GLU A 154 12.52 11.96 -25.09
N LEU A 155 11.87 12.69 -24.16
CA LEU A 155 10.66 12.26 -23.48
C LEU A 155 9.43 12.63 -24.30
N PRO A 156 8.37 11.79 -24.29
CA PRO A 156 7.07 12.17 -24.83
C PRO A 156 6.41 13.19 -23.87
N MET A 157 6.74 14.47 -24.05
CA MET A 157 6.36 15.54 -23.10
C MET A 157 4.85 15.68 -22.90
N ASP A 158 4.04 15.45 -23.93
CA ASP A 158 2.58 15.49 -23.83
C ASP A 158 2.02 14.33 -22.99
N GLU A 159 2.70 13.18 -22.98
CA GLU A 159 2.35 12.05 -22.11
C GLU A 159 2.80 12.30 -20.67
N LEU A 160 4.01 12.84 -20.48
CA LEU A 160 4.50 13.26 -19.16
C LEU A 160 3.55 14.27 -18.52
N GLN A 161 3.14 15.30 -19.26
CA GLN A 161 2.22 16.32 -18.75
C GLN A 161 0.88 15.70 -18.34
N ARG A 162 0.24 14.93 -19.22
CA ARG A 162 -1.03 14.24 -18.89
C ARG A 162 -0.91 13.31 -17.69
N HIS A 163 0.23 12.61 -17.56
CA HIS A 163 0.49 11.74 -16.43
C HIS A 163 0.59 12.51 -15.11
N CYS A 164 1.28 13.66 -15.11
CA CYS A 164 1.41 14.49 -13.92
C CYS A 164 0.12 15.22 -13.54
N GLU A 165 -0.59 15.79 -14.52
CA GLU A 165 -1.86 16.48 -14.32
C GLU A 165 -2.93 15.54 -13.74
N ALA A 166 -3.01 14.29 -14.23
CA ALA A 166 -3.93 13.30 -13.69
C ALA A 166 -3.66 12.96 -12.22
N VAL A 167 -2.42 13.02 -11.75
CA VAL A 167 -2.08 12.79 -10.33
C VAL A 167 -2.45 14.01 -9.48
N GLU A 168 -2.16 15.22 -9.94
CA GLU A 168 -2.61 16.43 -9.24
C GLU A 168 -4.13 16.48 -9.14
N ASP A 169 -4.85 16.07 -10.19
CA ASP A 169 -6.30 15.91 -10.14
C ASP A 169 -6.73 14.91 -9.06
N GLN A 170 -6.14 13.72 -9.00
CA GLN A 170 -6.47 12.71 -7.99
C GLN A 170 -6.23 13.21 -6.57
N VAL A 171 -5.12 13.91 -6.34
CA VAL A 171 -4.80 14.49 -5.03
C VAL A 171 -5.78 15.60 -4.67
N ALA A 172 -6.14 16.46 -5.63
CA ALA A 172 -7.13 17.51 -5.43
C ALA A 172 -8.51 16.93 -5.07
N LEU A 173 -8.96 15.89 -5.78
CA LEU A 173 -10.22 15.20 -5.49
C LEU A 173 -10.20 14.55 -4.11
N ARG A 174 -9.10 13.87 -3.75
CA ARG A 174 -8.96 13.21 -2.45
C ARG A 174 -8.97 14.22 -1.30
N SER A 175 -8.34 15.38 -1.46
CA SER A 175 -8.30 16.42 -0.42
C SER A 175 -9.66 17.09 -0.17
N GLN A 176 -10.57 17.05 -1.16
CA GLN A 176 -11.95 17.55 -1.02
C GLN A 176 -12.87 16.61 -0.23
N LEU A 177 -12.54 15.32 -0.09
CA LEU A 177 -13.40 14.32 0.53
C LEU A 177 -13.90 14.74 1.92
N LYS A 178 -12.98 15.19 2.78
CA LYS A 178 -13.31 15.63 4.15
C LYS A 178 -14.22 16.86 4.18
N GLN A 179 -13.99 17.84 3.29
CA GLN A 179 -14.83 19.03 3.20
C GLN A 179 -16.26 18.66 2.78
N HIS A 180 -16.40 17.64 1.93
CA HIS A 180 -17.69 17.15 1.44
C HIS A 180 -18.29 16.04 2.32
N LYS A 181 -17.66 15.70 3.46
CA LYS A 181 -18.05 14.61 4.36
C LYS A 181 -18.18 13.26 3.64
N LEU A 182 -17.21 12.96 2.79
CA LEU A 182 -17.14 11.74 2.00
C LEU A 182 -16.02 10.83 2.49
N LEU A 183 -16.31 9.54 2.54
CA LEU A 183 -15.32 8.47 2.69
C LEU A 183 -14.57 8.24 1.36
N ALA A 184 -15.30 8.23 0.25
CA ALA A 184 -14.78 7.94 -1.07
C ALA A 184 -15.61 8.61 -2.17
N PHE A 185 -15.01 8.74 -3.34
CA PHE A 185 -15.64 9.24 -4.55
C PHE A 185 -15.33 8.32 -5.72
N VAL A 186 -16.35 7.95 -6.50
CA VAL A 186 -16.24 7.10 -7.68
C VAL A 186 -16.76 7.85 -8.90
N ALA A 187 -15.87 8.37 -9.74
CA ALA A 187 -16.25 9.14 -10.92
C ALA A 187 -17.11 8.34 -11.91
N ASP A 188 -18.07 9.01 -12.55
CA ASP A 188 -18.79 8.44 -13.68
C ASP A 188 -17.82 8.09 -14.82
N GLY A 189 -18.08 6.98 -15.49
CA GLY A 189 -17.25 6.45 -16.56
C GLY A 189 -16.06 5.61 -16.09
N SER A 190 -15.85 5.45 -14.79
CA SER A 190 -14.77 4.62 -14.24
C SER A 190 -14.90 3.14 -14.65
N LEU A 191 -13.79 2.48 -14.96
CA LEU A 191 -13.73 1.05 -15.28
C LEU A 191 -13.16 0.28 -14.08
N LEU A 192 -14.07 -0.15 -13.20
CA LEU A 192 -13.73 -0.82 -11.95
C LEU A 192 -13.17 -2.25 -12.13
N PRO A 193 -13.76 -3.13 -12.98
CA PRO A 193 -13.30 -4.51 -13.08
C PRO A 193 -11.94 -4.63 -13.76
N ARG A 194 -11.17 -5.63 -13.32
CA ARG A 194 -9.84 -5.95 -13.86
C ARG A 194 -9.93 -7.14 -14.81
N ILE A 195 -8.93 -7.30 -15.68
CA ILE A 195 -8.91 -8.38 -16.69
C ILE A 195 -9.05 -9.77 -16.03
N ALA A 196 -8.37 -10.00 -14.90
CA ALA A 196 -8.40 -11.26 -14.17
C ALA A 196 -7.95 -11.05 -12.71
N GLY A 197 -8.24 -12.02 -11.82
CA GLY A 197 -7.82 -11.93 -10.40
C GLY A 197 -6.31 -11.88 -10.16
N ASN A 198 -5.49 -12.19 -11.17
CA ASN A 198 -4.03 -12.10 -11.15
C ASN A 198 -3.46 -10.95 -12.01
N SER A 199 -4.32 -10.11 -12.60
CA SER A 199 -3.92 -8.96 -13.42
C SER A 199 -4.60 -7.70 -12.92
N ASP A 200 -3.81 -6.70 -12.57
CA ASP A 200 -4.36 -5.42 -12.12
C ASP A 200 -4.69 -4.48 -13.29
N LEU A 201 -4.63 -4.92 -14.55
CA LEU A 201 -5.01 -4.11 -15.72
C LEU A 201 -6.54 -3.98 -15.86
N PRO A 202 -7.07 -2.88 -16.42
CA PRO A 202 -8.52 -2.69 -16.60
C PRO A 202 -9.09 -3.64 -17.63
N LEU A 203 -10.33 -4.08 -17.42
CA LEU A 203 -11.11 -4.75 -18.44
C LEU A 203 -11.63 -3.73 -19.47
N THR A 204 -11.15 -3.80 -20.71
CA THR A 204 -11.39 -2.81 -21.78
C THR A 204 -12.84 -2.67 -22.24
N ASP A 205 -13.65 -3.72 -22.12
CA ASP A 205 -15.07 -3.74 -22.53
C ASP A 205 -16.03 -3.84 -21.33
N ALA A 206 -15.58 -3.33 -20.18
CA ALA A 206 -16.40 -3.30 -18.97
C ALA A 206 -17.54 -2.28 -19.06
N ILE A 207 -18.63 -2.54 -18.32
CA ILE A 207 -19.69 -1.56 -18.11
C ILE A 207 -19.09 -0.40 -17.29
N PRO A 208 -19.06 0.84 -17.82
CA PRO A 208 -18.58 1.98 -17.08
C PRO A 208 -19.48 2.27 -15.89
N PHE A 209 -18.86 2.63 -14.76
CA PHE A 209 -19.60 2.97 -13.56
C PHE A 209 -20.44 4.24 -13.77
N LEU A 210 -21.70 4.20 -13.34
CA LEU A 210 -22.59 5.36 -13.35
C LEU A 210 -23.20 5.56 -11.96
N SER A 211 -23.19 6.80 -11.53
CA SER A 211 -23.63 7.19 -10.19
C SER A 211 -25.13 7.40 -10.15
N PRO A 212 -25.83 6.84 -9.13
CA PRO A 212 -27.24 7.15 -8.92
C PRO A 212 -27.40 8.62 -8.54
N ASP A 213 -28.42 9.30 -9.09
CA ASP A 213 -28.57 10.76 -8.99
C ASP A 213 -28.58 11.29 -7.55
N ASN A 214 -29.10 10.52 -6.61
CA ASN A 214 -29.19 10.90 -5.20
C ASN A 214 -27.89 10.74 -4.41
N LEU A 215 -26.89 10.03 -4.95
CA LEU A 215 -25.52 9.98 -4.41
C LEU A 215 -24.51 10.70 -5.31
N ALA A 216 -24.96 11.28 -6.42
CA ALA A 216 -24.09 11.98 -7.34
C ALA A 216 -23.67 13.35 -6.77
N VAL A 217 -22.37 13.58 -6.75
CA VAL A 217 -21.74 14.85 -6.38
C VAL A 217 -20.78 15.29 -7.48
N GLU A 218 -20.46 16.58 -7.51
CA GLU A 218 -19.40 17.12 -8.38
C GLU A 218 -18.22 17.54 -7.52
N LEU A 219 -17.03 17.06 -7.86
CA LEU A 219 -15.77 17.53 -7.30
C LEU A 219 -14.96 18.26 -8.38
N GLU A 220 -14.07 19.16 -7.98
CA GLU A 220 -13.32 20.01 -8.91
C GLU A 220 -11.85 19.58 -8.98
N ALA A 221 -11.39 19.22 -10.18
CA ALA A 221 -10.00 18.89 -10.45
C ALA A 221 -9.32 20.07 -11.19
N PRO A 222 -8.09 20.46 -10.83
CA PRO A 222 -7.41 21.62 -11.41
C PRO A 222 -7.20 21.53 -12.92
N HIS A 223 -7.06 20.32 -13.49
CA HIS A 223 -6.78 20.12 -14.92
C HIS A 223 -7.98 19.59 -15.68
N LYS A 224 -8.64 18.54 -15.16
CA LYS A 224 -9.85 17.97 -15.81
C LYS A 224 -11.13 18.79 -15.58
N GLY A 225 -11.13 19.71 -14.62
CA GLY A 225 -12.30 20.51 -14.25
C GLY A 225 -13.28 19.74 -13.37
N LYS A 226 -14.58 20.03 -13.48
CA LYS A 226 -15.61 19.38 -12.68
C LYS A 226 -15.85 17.93 -13.11
N ILE A 227 -15.89 17.03 -12.14
CA ILE A 227 -16.11 15.60 -12.34
C ILE A 227 -17.32 15.17 -11.51
N ARG A 228 -18.35 14.66 -12.18
CA ARG A 228 -19.50 14.02 -11.54
C ARG A 228 -19.15 12.58 -11.16
N GLY A 229 -19.62 12.13 -10.01
CA GLY A 229 -19.44 10.77 -9.53
C GLY A 229 -20.21 10.49 -8.25
N MET A 230 -20.16 9.24 -7.79
CA MET A 230 -20.86 8.80 -6.59
C MET A 230 -20.02 9.20 -5.39
N GLY A 231 -20.56 10.12 -4.58
CA GLY A 231 -20.02 10.45 -3.28
C GLY A 231 -20.51 9.44 -2.25
N ILE A 232 -19.58 8.68 -1.68
CA ILE A 232 -19.87 7.77 -0.57
C ILE A 232 -19.69 8.56 0.72
N PRO A 233 -20.77 8.84 1.48
CA PRO A 233 -20.70 9.66 2.67
C PRO A 233 -19.89 9.00 3.79
N GLU A 234 -19.38 9.82 4.70
CA GLU A 234 -18.92 9.36 6.02
C GLU A 234 -20.08 8.68 6.79
N GLY A 235 -19.75 7.71 7.64
CA GLY A 235 -20.72 6.90 8.38
C GLY A 235 -20.65 5.41 8.01
N ILE A 236 -21.77 4.71 8.15
CA ILE A 236 -21.90 3.28 7.85
C ILE A 236 -22.56 3.13 6.47
N THR A 237 -21.79 2.67 5.49
CA THR A 237 -22.27 2.39 4.14
C THR A 237 -22.29 0.88 3.88
N LEU A 238 -23.42 0.35 3.43
CA LEU A 238 -23.54 -1.04 2.99
C LEU A 238 -23.55 -1.13 1.46
N ILE A 239 -22.78 -2.07 0.92
CA ILE A 239 -22.84 -2.47 -0.49
C ILE A 239 -23.52 -3.84 -0.55
N VAL A 240 -24.76 -3.87 -1.01
CA VAL A 240 -25.63 -5.06 -1.06
C VAL A 240 -25.90 -5.50 -2.50
N GLY A 241 -26.51 -6.68 -2.68
CA GLY A 241 -26.86 -7.22 -3.99
C GLY A 241 -26.56 -8.71 -4.12
N GLY A 242 -27.05 -9.32 -5.19
CA GLY A 242 -26.83 -10.74 -5.47
C GLY A 242 -25.35 -11.08 -5.66
N GLY A 243 -25.03 -12.38 -5.67
CA GLY A 243 -23.71 -12.85 -6.09
C GLY A 243 -23.40 -12.40 -7.53
N PHE A 244 -22.13 -12.05 -7.79
CA PHE A 244 -21.63 -11.73 -9.13
C PHE A 244 -22.13 -10.41 -9.79
N HIS A 245 -22.87 -9.55 -9.08
CA HIS A 245 -23.32 -8.25 -9.62
C HIS A 245 -22.34 -7.08 -9.41
N GLY A 246 -21.11 -7.32 -8.93
CA GLY A 246 -20.05 -6.28 -8.85
C GLY A 246 -19.77 -5.67 -7.46
N LYS A 247 -20.29 -6.24 -6.36
CA LYS A 247 -20.06 -5.73 -4.99
C LYS A 247 -18.58 -5.65 -4.60
N SER A 248 -17.88 -6.79 -4.64
CA SER A 248 -16.45 -6.84 -4.30
C SER A 248 -15.61 -6.08 -5.33
N THR A 249 -16.06 -5.96 -6.59
CA THR A 249 -15.38 -5.12 -7.59
C THR A 249 -15.40 -3.65 -7.21
N LEU A 250 -16.54 -3.13 -6.74
CA LEU A 250 -16.66 -1.76 -6.24
C LEU A 250 -15.79 -1.56 -5.00
N LEU A 251 -15.87 -2.46 -4.01
CA LEU A 251 -15.05 -2.39 -2.81
C LEU A 251 -13.55 -2.46 -3.12
N SER A 252 -13.14 -3.34 -4.05
CA SER A 252 -11.75 -3.47 -4.46
C SER A 252 -11.22 -2.27 -5.25
N ALA A 253 -12.08 -1.51 -5.94
CA ALA A 253 -11.67 -0.23 -6.51
C ALA A 253 -11.41 0.79 -5.38
N ILE A 254 -12.35 0.92 -4.45
CA ILE A 254 -12.29 1.86 -3.31
C ILE A 254 -11.08 1.56 -2.41
N GLU A 255 -10.84 0.29 -2.06
CA GLU A 255 -9.71 -0.07 -1.18
C GLU A 255 -8.35 0.27 -1.80
N ARG A 256 -8.24 0.27 -3.13
CA ARG A 256 -7.02 0.57 -3.90
C ARG A 256 -6.84 2.06 -4.15
N SER A 257 -7.94 2.81 -4.18
CA SER A 257 -8.00 4.25 -4.37
C SER A 257 -7.52 5.11 -3.19
N VAL A 258 -6.94 4.45 -2.18
CA VAL A 258 -5.99 5.07 -1.24
C VAL A 258 -4.69 5.48 -1.94
N TYR A 259 -4.42 4.92 -3.12
CA TYR A 259 -3.33 5.29 -4.02
C TYR A 259 -3.85 5.99 -5.27
N ASP A 260 -2.97 6.78 -5.88
CA ASP A 260 -3.19 7.33 -7.23
C ASP A 260 -2.88 6.26 -8.28
N HIS A 261 -3.62 6.26 -9.38
CA HIS A 261 -3.49 5.33 -10.49
C HIS A 261 -3.07 6.06 -11.77
N VAL A 262 -2.44 5.32 -12.68
CA VAL A 262 -2.02 5.86 -13.98
C VAL A 262 -3.22 6.26 -14.84
N PRO A 263 -3.09 7.26 -15.72
CA PRO A 263 -4.12 7.56 -16.71
C PRO A 263 -4.48 6.32 -17.55
N GLY A 264 -5.77 6.10 -17.77
CA GLY A 264 -6.27 4.93 -18.50
C GLY A 264 -6.37 3.65 -17.67
N ASP A 265 -6.09 3.69 -16.35
CA ASP A 265 -6.29 2.56 -15.45
C ASP A 265 -7.77 2.21 -15.23
N GLY A 266 -8.68 3.15 -15.48
CA GLY A 266 -10.10 3.05 -15.17
C GLY A 266 -10.46 3.49 -13.76
N ARG A 267 -9.49 3.58 -12.84
CA ARG A 267 -9.67 3.99 -11.44
C ARG A 267 -8.98 5.31 -11.10
N GLU A 268 -8.39 5.99 -12.08
CA GLU A 268 -7.64 7.25 -11.88
C GLU A 268 -8.52 8.44 -11.46
N TYR A 269 -9.84 8.27 -11.38
CA TYR A 269 -10.75 9.27 -10.79
C TYR A 269 -11.64 8.65 -9.70
N VAL A 270 -11.17 7.54 -9.12
CA VAL A 270 -11.73 6.94 -7.91
C VAL A 270 -10.75 7.26 -6.78
N VAL A 271 -11.22 7.97 -5.75
CA VAL A 271 -10.40 8.39 -4.60
C VAL A 271 -11.06 7.96 -3.30
N THR A 272 -10.23 7.65 -2.30
CA THR A 272 -10.69 7.20 -0.97
C THR A 272 -9.81 7.83 0.09
N ASN A 273 -10.37 8.02 1.29
CA ASN A 273 -9.62 8.45 2.48
C ASN A 273 -8.32 7.62 2.60
N ASP A 274 -7.19 8.30 2.73
CA ASP A 274 -5.85 7.70 2.75
C ASP A 274 -5.60 6.83 4.00
N ALA A 275 -6.31 7.12 5.09
CA ALA A 275 -6.34 6.35 6.33
C ALA A 275 -7.35 5.18 6.30
N ALA A 276 -7.98 4.87 5.16
CA ALA A 276 -8.85 3.71 5.04
C ALA A 276 -8.07 2.38 5.11
N ALA A 277 -8.54 1.49 5.98
CA ALA A 277 -7.95 0.17 6.23
C ALA A 277 -8.94 -0.94 5.87
N LYS A 278 -8.53 -1.84 4.97
CA LYS A 278 -9.27 -3.08 4.73
C LYS A 278 -8.88 -4.15 5.74
N ILE A 279 -9.89 -4.69 6.43
CA ILE A 279 -9.71 -5.76 7.41
C ILE A 279 -10.44 -7.02 6.96
N ARG A 280 -9.90 -8.18 7.34
CA ARG A 280 -10.48 -9.50 7.06
C ARG A 280 -10.08 -10.51 8.14
N ALA A 281 -10.67 -11.70 8.11
CA ALA A 281 -10.20 -12.79 8.96
C ALA A 281 -8.84 -13.31 8.48
N GLU A 282 -7.94 -13.62 9.42
CA GLU A 282 -6.59 -14.11 9.15
C GLU A 282 -6.20 -15.18 10.17
N ASP A 283 -6.70 -16.40 9.95
CA ASP A 283 -6.49 -17.53 10.86
C ASP A 283 -4.99 -17.88 10.97
N GLY A 284 -4.52 -18.07 12.20
CA GLY A 284 -3.14 -18.46 12.52
C GLY A 284 -2.10 -17.34 12.60
N ARG A 285 -2.50 -16.07 12.41
CA ARG A 285 -1.59 -14.93 12.66
C ARG A 285 -1.24 -14.77 14.14
N CYS A 286 -0.12 -14.10 14.41
CA CYS A 286 0.20 -13.65 15.75
C CYS A 286 -0.51 -12.33 16.09
N VAL A 287 -0.69 -12.10 17.40
CA VAL A 287 -1.24 -10.90 18.02
C VAL A 287 -0.43 -10.60 19.27
N HIS A 288 -0.11 -9.31 19.49
CA HIS A 288 0.80 -8.87 20.55
C HIS A 288 0.14 -7.80 21.41
N ASN A 289 -0.29 -8.19 22.60
CA ASN A 289 -0.73 -7.28 23.66
C ASN A 289 -1.82 -6.27 23.23
N VAL A 290 -2.81 -6.74 22.46
CA VAL A 290 -3.92 -5.92 21.95
C VAL A 290 -5.08 -5.96 22.92
N ASP A 291 -5.73 -4.82 23.17
CA ASP A 291 -6.98 -4.77 23.92
C ASP A 291 -8.17 -5.17 23.03
N LEU A 292 -8.66 -6.39 23.22
CA LEU A 292 -9.83 -6.95 22.54
C LEU A 292 -11.09 -6.87 23.39
N SER A 293 -11.05 -6.30 24.60
CA SER A 293 -12.20 -6.25 25.52
C SER A 293 -13.48 -5.64 24.92
N PRO A 294 -13.44 -4.73 23.92
CA PRO A 294 -14.68 -4.28 23.28
C PRO A 294 -15.41 -5.37 22.50
N TYR A 295 -14.70 -6.38 22.00
CA TYR A 295 -15.23 -7.39 21.09
C TYR A 295 -15.16 -8.81 21.65
N ILE A 296 -14.27 -9.07 22.58
CA ILE A 296 -13.99 -10.40 23.13
C ILE A 296 -13.89 -10.28 24.65
N SER A 297 -14.73 -11.06 25.33
CA SER A 297 -14.78 -11.21 26.77
C SER A 297 -14.52 -12.67 27.15
N ASN A 298 -14.12 -12.94 28.40
CA ASN A 298 -14.17 -14.28 29.00
C ASN A 298 -13.58 -15.43 28.14
N LEU A 299 -12.36 -15.26 27.64
CA LEU A 299 -11.70 -16.32 26.87
C LEU A 299 -11.43 -17.58 27.71
N PRO A 300 -11.46 -18.78 27.08
CA PRO A 300 -11.08 -20.02 27.75
C PRO A 300 -9.70 -19.91 28.40
N MET A 301 -9.51 -20.57 29.55
CA MET A 301 -8.29 -20.53 30.37
C MET A 301 -8.01 -19.18 31.04
N GLY A 302 -8.99 -18.27 31.12
CA GLY A 302 -8.85 -17.00 31.84
C GLY A 302 -7.83 -16.06 31.21
N LYS A 303 -7.66 -16.12 29.87
CA LYS A 303 -6.75 -15.22 29.17
C LYS A 303 -7.25 -13.79 29.25
N ASP A 304 -6.34 -12.87 29.55
CA ASP A 304 -6.63 -11.44 29.60
C ASP A 304 -6.96 -10.91 28.19
N THR A 305 -8.15 -10.32 28.06
CA THR A 305 -8.63 -9.71 26.81
C THR A 305 -8.18 -8.26 26.66
N THR A 306 -7.71 -7.60 27.73
CA THR A 306 -7.20 -6.22 27.70
C THR A 306 -5.74 -6.12 27.24
N ALA A 307 -5.05 -7.26 27.24
CA ALA A 307 -3.64 -7.43 26.89
C ALA A 307 -3.44 -8.73 26.07
N PHE A 308 -4.36 -9.00 25.14
CA PHE A 308 -4.42 -10.27 24.43
C PHE A 308 -3.17 -10.51 23.58
N SER A 309 -2.56 -11.69 23.76
CA SER A 309 -1.43 -12.15 22.95
C SER A 309 -1.62 -13.60 22.52
N SER A 310 -1.29 -13.91 21.27
CA SER A 310 -1.34 -15.26 20.73
C SER A 310 -0.37 -15.42 19.56
N GLN A 311 0.13 -16.63 19.36
CA GLN A 311 0.86 -17.02 18.14
C GLN A 311 -0.05 -17.71 17.10
N ASN A 312 -1.31 -17.97 17.46
CA ASN A 312 -2.26 -18.68 16.63
C ASN A 312 -3.67 -18.15 16.93
N ALA A 313 -3.98 -16.94 16.44
CA ALA A 313 -5.29 -16.35 16.59
C ALA A 313 -6.32 -17.03 15.68
N SER A 314 -7.54 -17.25 16.16
CA SER A 314 -8.65 -17.74 15.34
C SER A 314 -9.15 -16.66 14.37
N GLY A 315 -10.02 -17.03 13.42
CA GLY A 315 -10.63 -16.09 12.47
C GLY A 315 -11.26 -14.84 13.10
N SER A 316 -12.13 -14.98 14.12
CA SER A 316 -12.75 -13.84 14.79
C SER A 316 -11.76 -13.02 15.61
N THR A 317 -10.87 -13.68 16.35
CA THR A 317 -9.86 -13.00 17.17
C THR A 317 -8.85 -12.24 16.33
N SER A 318 -8.43 -12.78 15.19
CA SER A 318 -7.54 -12.11 14.24
C SER A 318 -8.21 -10.88 13.63
N GLN A 319 -9.48 -10.96 13.23
CA GLN A 319 -10.22 -9.83 12.67
C GLN A 319 -10.49 -8.74 13.71
N ALA A 320 -10.89 -9.12 14.94
CA ALA A 320 -11.06 -8.18 16.05
C ALA A 320 -9.73 -7.47 16.42
N SER A 321 -8.62 -8.22 16.41
CA SER A 321 -7.29 -7.65 16.63
C SER A 321 -6.93 -6.67 15.53
N TRP A 322 -7.17 -7.02 14.26
CA TRP A 322 -6.87 -6.14 13.14
C TRP A 322 -7.72 -4.87 13.16
N LEU A 323 -8.99 -4.96 13.57
CA LEU A 323 -9.81 -3.77 13.77
C LEU A 323 -9.14 -2.83 14.79
N GLN A 324 -8.80 -3.32 15.97
CA GLN A 324 -8.17 -2.52 17.03
C GLN A 324 -6.80 -1.96 16.61
N GLU A 325 -5.99 -2.78 15.94
CA GLU A 325 -4.69 -2.39 15.39
C GLU A 325 -4.82 -1.28 14.34
N SER A 326 -5.90 -1.28 13.55
CA SER A 326 -6.15 -0.26 12.53
C SER A 326 -6.52 1.07 13.17
N ILE A 327 -7.40 1.05 14.18
CA ILE A 327 -7.78 2.26 14.94
C ILE A 327 -6.58 2.82 15.69
N GLU A 328 -5.80 1.98 16.37
CA GLU A 328 -4.55 2.37 17.02
C GLU A 328 -3.56 3.03 16.04
N SER A 329 -3.57 2.57 14.78
CA SER A 329 -2.71 3.09 13.71
C SER A 329 -3.27 4.36 13.04
N GLY A 330 -4.40 4.88 13.51
CA GLY A 330 -5.02 6.11 13.01
C GLY A 330 -5.97 5.90 11.83
N ALA A 331 -6.57 4.72 11.67
CA ALA A 331 -7.57 4.50 10.63
C ALA A 331 -8.81 5.37 10.89
N GLU A 332 -9.21 6.17 9.90
CA GLU A 332 -10.46 6.93 9.92
C GLU A 332 -11.60 6.17 9.22
N ALA A 333 -11.28 5.08 8.52
CA ALA A 333 -12.26 4.24 7.88
C ALA A 333 -11.88 2.76 7.83
N LEU A 334 -12.89 1.90 7.91
CA LEU A 334 -12.75 0.45 7.83
C LEU A 334 -13.52 -0.09 6.63
N LEU A 335 -12.85 -0.89 5.81
CA LEU A 335 -13.42 -1.56 4.64
C LEU A 335 -13.52 -3.06 4.92
N ILE A 336 -14.71 -3.64 4.77
CA ILE A 336 -15.00 -5.02 5.15
C ILE A 336 -15.76 -5.72 4.03
N ASP A 337 -15.36 -6.95 3.72
CA ASP A 337 -16.11 -7.85 2.83
C ASP A 337 -16.58 -9.08 3.63
N GLU A 338 -17.90 -9.32 3.67
CA GLU A 338 -18.51 -10.46 4.34
C GLU A 338 -17.89 -11.79 3.89
N ASP A 339 -17.56 -11.93 2.60
CA ASP A 339 -17.01 -13.16 2.01
C ASP A 339 -15.60 -13.50 2.52
N THR A 340 -14.91 -12.53 3.12
CA THR A 340 -13.55 -12.71 3.67
C THR A 340 -13.47 -12.50 5.19
N SER A 341 -14.62 -12.32 5.83
CA SER A 341 -14.75 -12.06 7.26
C SER A 341 -15.13 -13.30 8.06
N ALA A 342 -14.87 -13.29 9.36
CA ALA A 342 -15.32 -14.34 10.26
C ALA A 342 -16.79 -14.11 10.61
N SER A 343 -17.69 -15.00 10.18
CA SER A 343 -19.14 -14.81 10.35
C SER A 343 -19.57 -14.59 11.81
N ASN A 344 -18.93 -15.30 12.75
CA ASN A 344 -19.17 -15.16 14.18
C ASN A 344 -18.68 -13.83 14.78
N PHE A 345 -17.76 -13.14 14.11
CA PHE A 345 -17.39 -11.77 14.47
C PHE A 345 -18.35 -10.75 13.86
N MET A 346 -18.88 -11.02 12.67
CA MET A 346 -19.78 -10.10 11.99
C MET A 346 -21.16 -10.05 12.66
N ILE A 347 -21.78 -11.21 12.85
CA ILE A 347 -23.18 -11.31 13.30
C ILE A 347 -23.37 -12.40 14.34
N ARG A 348 -24.50 -12.31 15.04
CA ARG A 348 -25.01 -13.37 15.90
C ARG A 348 -26.53 -13.33 15.91
N ASP A 349 -27.18 -14.28 15.26
CA ASP A 349 -28.64 -14.23 15.09
C ASP A 349 -29.41 -14.51 16.41
N GLU A 350 -30.72 -14.23 16.38
CA GLU A 350 -31.63 -14.46 17.51
C GLU A 350 -31.60 -15.93 18.01
N ARG A 351 -31.46 -16.89 17.09
CA ARG A 351 -31.49 -18.32 17.44
C ARG A 351 -30.26 -18.73 18.22
N MET A 352 -29.09 -18.25 17.81
CA MET A 352 -27.84 -18.50 18.51
C MET A 352 -27.78 -17.77 19.85
N GLN A 353 -28.37 -16.57 19.97
CA GLN A 353 -28.55 -15.89 21.26
C GLN A 353 -29.48 -16.67 22.21
N ALA A 354 -30.50 -17.34 21.68
CA ALA A 354 -31.40 -18.18 22.48
C ALA A 354 -30.80 -19.54 22.86
N LEU A 355 -29.95 -20.10 22.00
CA LEU A 355 -29.31 -21.41 22.22
C LEU A 355 -28.12 -21.31 23.18
N ILE A 356 -27.32 -20.26 23.06
CA ILE A 356 -26.09 -20.05 23.83
C ILE A 356 -26.24 -18.74 24.61
N CYS A 357 -26.24 -18.81 25.94
CA CYS A 357 -26.32 -17.62 26.78
C CYS A 357 -25.11 -16.70 26.56
N LYS A 358 -25.26 -15.40 26.80
CA LYS A 358 -24.17 -14.42 26.55
C LYS A 358 -22.94 -14.69 27.40
N GLU A 359 -23.12 -15.26 28.59
CA GLU A 359 -22.05 -15.62 29.52
C GLU A 359 -21.10 -16.67 28.95
N ASP A 360 -21.60 -17.55 28.08
CA ASP A 360 -20.85 -18.62 27.42
C ASP A 360 -20.36 -18.25 26.02
N GLU A 361 -20.82 -17.12 25.46
CA GLU A 361 -20.36 -16.59 24.17
C GLU A 361 -19.39 -15.41 24.38
N PRO A 362 -18.07 -15.64 24.24
CA PRO A 362 -17.07 -14.63 24.51
C PRO A 362 -17.14 -13.45 23.52
N ILE A 363 -17.65 -13.66 22.31
CA ILE A 363 -17.61 -12.68 21.23
C ILE A 363 -18.82 -11.74 21.32
N THR A 364 -18.57 -10.45 21.19
CA THR A 364 -19.58 -9.43 20.91
C THR A 364 -19.48 -9.07 19.43
N PRO A 365 -20.53 -9.31 18.64
CA PRO A 365 -20.46 -9.16 17.19
C PRO A 365 -20.33 -7.69 16.78
N LEU A 366 -19.67 -7.45 15.64
CA LEU A 366 -19.38 -6.12 15.13
C LEU A 366 -20.66 -5.31 14.90
N VAL A 367 -21.74 -5.93 14.44
CA VAL A 367 -23.05 -5.27 14.25
C VAL A 367 -23.55 -4.54 15.51
N ASP A 368 -23.20 -5.01 16.72
CA ASP A 368 -23.60 -4.37 17.98
C ASP A 368 -22.67 -3.22 18.40
N ARG A 369 -21.48 -3.14 17.77
CA ARG A 369 -20.42 -2.18 18.09
C ARG A 369 -20.19 -1.13 17.00
N ILE A 370 -20.60 -1.41 15.76
CA ILE A 370 -20.24 -0.63 14.58
C ILE A 370 -20.77 0.80 14.63
N ALA A 371 -21.98 1.02 15.13
CA ALA A 371 -22.53 2.36 15.32
C ALA A 371 -21.68 3.19 16.30
N LEU A 372 -21.13 2.56 17.33
CA LEU A 372 -20.27 3.25 18.30
C LEU A 372 -18.95 3.73 17.68
N LEU A 373 -18.43 3.02 16.66
CA LEU A 373 -17.23 3.47 15.93
C LEU A 373 -17.50 4.78 15.19
N ARG A 374 -18.66 4.88 14.53
CA ARG A 374 -19.10 6.12 13.88
C ARG A 374 -19.38 7.20 14.92
N ASP A 375 -20.22 6.91 15.91
CA ASP A 375 -20.81 7.91 16.79
C ASP A 375 -19.82 8.44 17.85
N GLN A 376 -18.88 7.62 18.31
CA GLN A 376 -17.92 7.99 19.39
C GLN A 376 -16.50 8.27 18.88
N HIS A 377 -16.09 7.65 17.77
CA HIS A 377 -14.73 7.81 17.22
C HIS A 377 -14.68 8.43 15.83
N ASN A 378 -15.83 8.77 15.23
CA ASN A 378 -15.92 9.32 13.88
C ASN A 378 -15.25 8.45 12.82
N ILE A 379 -15.33 7.12 12.99
CA ILE A 379 -14.76 6.14 12.06
C ILE A 379 -15.87 5.66 11.11
N SER A 380 -15.67 5.88 9.82
CA SER A 380 -16.58 5.39 8.79
C SER A 380 -16.37 3.90 8.55
N VAL A 381 -17.43 3.17 8.21
CA VAL A 381 -17.32 1.74 7.90
C VAL A 381 -18.09 1.44 6.62
N MET A 382 -17.40 0.83 5.66
CA MET A 382 -18.00 0.33 4.43
C MET A 382 -17.98 -1.19 4.43
N LEU A 383 -19.15 -1.81 4.23
CA LEU A 383 -19.30 -3.26 4.27
C LEU A 383 -19.96 -3.78 3.01
N VAL A 384 -19.31 -4.72 2.33
CA VAL A 384 -19.97 -5.57 1.33
C VAL A 384 -20.73 -6.67 2.07
N MET A 385 -22.04 -6.73 1.84
CA MET A 385 -22.95 -7.68 2.46
C MET A 385 -23.79 -8.41 1.39
N GLY A 386 -24.11 -9.67 1.64
CA GLY A 386 -24.99 -10.49 0.81
C GLY A 386 -25.79 -11.54 1.59
N GLY A 387 -25.37 -11.88 2.82
CA GLY A 387 -25.97 -12.91 3.65
C GLY A 387 -26.86 -12.40 4.79
N SER A 388 -26.43 -11.36 5.51
CA SER A 388 -27.15 -10.84 6.68
C SER A 388 -27.81 -9.47 6.47
N GLY A 389 -29.04 -9.32 6.97
CA GLY A 389 -29.80 -8.06 6.98
C GLY A 389 -29.64 -7.24 8.26
N ASP A 390 -28.99 -7.75 9.30
CA ASP A 390 -28.94 -7.10 10.62
C ASP A 390 -28.25 -5.73 10.60
N TYR A 391 -27.31 -5.53 9.67
CA TYR A 391 -26.62 -4.25 9.53
C TYR A 391 -27.48 -3.14 8.92
N LEU A 392 -28.64 -3.47 8.31
CA LEU A 392 -29.55 -2.47 7.75
C LEU A 392 -30.11 -1.54 8.83
N ASP A 393 -30.20 -2.01 10.08
CA ASP A 393 -30.70 -1.24 11.22
C ASP A 393 -29.78 -0.06 11.59
N VAL A 394 -28.47 -0.19 11.33
CA VAL A 394 -27.44 0.77 11.74
C VAL A 394 -26.82 1.53 10.57
N ALA A 395 -27.16 1.16 9.33
CA ALA A 395 -26.60 1.75 8.13
C ALA A 395 -27.16 3.15 7.84
N ASP A 396 -26.27 4.07 7.47
CA ASP A 396 -26.64 5.41 7.02
C ASP A 396 -27.01 5.41 5.54
N THR A 397 -26.28 4.62 4.74
CA THR A 397 -26.44 4.50 3.28
C THR A 397 -26.39 3.04 2.85
N VAL A 398 -27.28 2.63 1.94
CA VAL A 398 -27.33 1.27 1.38
C VAL A 398 -27.31 1.33 -0.13
N ILE A 399 -26.20 0.90 -0.73
CA ILE A 399 -25.97 0.86 -2.18
C ILE A 399 -26.18 -0.57 -2.65
N GLN A 400 -27.17 -0.80 -3.51
CA GLN A 400 -27.36 -2.07 -4.18
C GLN A 400 -26.59 -2.09 -5.50
N MET A 401 -25.74 -3.11 -5.68
CA MET A 401 -25.18 -3.46 -6.98
C MET A 401 -26.13 -4.43 -7.70
N HIS A 402 -26.61 -4.04 -8.87
CA HIS A 402 -27.45 -4.87 -9.72
C HIS A 402 -27.02 -4.74 -11.18
N ASN A 403 -26.57 -5.85 -11.76
CA ASN A 403 -26.03 -5.91 -13.12
C ASN A 403 -24.92 -4.89 -13.35
N TYR A 404 -24.04 -4.73 -12.36
CA TYR A 404 -22.92 -3.78 -12.35
C TYR A 404 -23.31 -2.30 -12.25
N ASP A 405 -24.61 -1.99 -12.11
CA ASP A 405 -25.10 -0.65 -11.80
C ASP A 405 -25.27 -0.45 -10.29
N ALA A 406 -24.94 0.75 -9.81
CA ALA A 406 -25.14 1.17 -8.43
C ALA A 406 -26.50 1.86 -8.28
N VAL A 407 -27.28 1.43 -7.29
CA VAL A 407 -28.59 2.01 -6.96
C VAL A 407 -28.64 2.28 -5.46
N ASP A 408 -28.97 3.50 -5.06
CA ASP A 408 -29.25 3.78 -3.66
C ASP A 408 -30.62 3.19 -3.27
N VAL A 409 -30.60 2.27 -2.33
CA VAL A 409 -31.78 1.58 -1.80
C VAL A 409 -31.97 1.86 -0.30
N THR A 410 -31.41 2.95 0.23
CA THR A 410 -31.47 3.32 1.65
C THR A 410 -32.91 3.39 2.16
N GLU A 411 -33.82 4.07 1.47
CA GLU A 411 -35.23 4.17 1.89
C GLU A 411 -35.94 2.81 1.84
N LYS A 412 -35.62 1.98 0.85
CA LYS A 412 -36.15 0.62 0.75
C LYS A 412 -35.64 -0.25 1.89
N ALA A 413 -34.36 -0.13 2.25
CA ALA A 413 -33.76 -0.83 3.38
C ALA A 413 -34.45 -0.44 4.70
N ARG A 414 -34.67 0.86 4.93
CA ARG A 414 -35.43 1.37 6.09
C ARG A 414 -36.85 0.79 6.16
N ALA A 415 -37.54 0.69 5.03
CA ALA A 415 -38.87 0.08 4.97
C ALA A 415 -38.84 -1.42 5.32
N VAL A 416 -37.81 -2.15 4.86
CA VAL A 416 -37.62 -3.57 5.20
C VAL A 416 -37.40 -3.74 6.70
N VAL A 417 -36.49 -2.96 7.29
CA VAL A 417 -36.23 -2.94 8.73
C VAL A 417 -37.51 -2.68 9.53
N ALA A 418 -38.30 -1.67 9.15
CA ALA A 418 -39.56 -1.36 9.82
C ALA A 418 -40.60 -2.50 9.73
N SER A 419 -40.63 -3.22 8.60
CA SER A 419 -41.55 -4.34 8.39
C SER A 419 -41.11 -5.65 9.06
N HIS A 420 -39.81 -5.83 9.29
CA HIS A 420 -39.21 -7.02 9.90
C HIS A 420 -38.22 -6.60 10.98
N PRO A 421 -38.71 -6.04 12.11
CA PRO A 421 -37.83 -5.52 13.16
C PRO A 421 -37.00 -6.64 13.78
N THR A 422 -35.74 -6.32 14.09
CA THR A 422 -34.85 -7.26 14.77
C THR A 422 -35.39 -7.66 16.12
N ARG A 423 -35.24 -8.95 16.44
CA ARG A 423 -35.52 -9.52 17.77
C ARG A 423 -34.24 -9.81 18.54
N ARG A 424 -33.09 -9.52 17.93
CA ARG A 424 -31.79 -9.65 18.58
C ARG A 424 -31.72 -8.70 19.75
N LYS A 425 -31.03 -9.13 20.80
CA LYS A 425 -30.65 -8.26 21.90
C LYS A 425 -29.29 -7.67 21.59
N GLN A 426 -29.14 -6.36 21.75
CA GLN A 426 -27.84 -5.71 21.63
C GLN A 426 -26.88 -6.27 22.69
N GLU A 427 -25.69 -6.68 22.27
CA GLU A 427 -24.65 -7.19 23.15
C GLU A 427 -23.52 -6.17 23.35
N GLY A 428 -22.87 -6.25 24.52
CA GLY A 428 -21.74 -5.40 24.84
C GLY A 428 -22.13 -4.10 25.56
N THR A 429 -21.14 -3.24 25.74
CA THR A 429 -21.28 -1.96 26.44
C THR A 429 -21.78 -0.85 25.51
N GLU A 430 -22.37 0.21 26.06
CA GLU A 430 -22.78 1.38 25.28
C GLU A 430 -21.60 2.29 24.89
N VAL A 431 -20.44 2.08 25.51
CA VAL A 431 -19.20 2.83 25.22
C VAL A 431 -18.18 1.89 24.63
N ILE A 432 -17.47 2.36 23.60
CA ILE A 432 -16.30 1.70 23.04
C ILE A 432 -15.05 2.52 23.32
N VAL A 433 -14.09 1.92 24.01
CA VAL A 433 -12.85 2.61 24.40
C VAL A 433 -11.91 2.69 23.20
N HIS A 434 -11.34 3.88 22.97
CA HIS A 434 -10.28 4.03 21.97
C HIS A 434 -9.07 3.15 22.35
N PRO A 435 -8.51 2.36 21.42
CA PRO A 435 -7.33 1.55 21.70
C PRO A 435 -6.17 2.38 22.26
N ARG A 436 -5.50 1.85 23.27
CA ARG A 436 -4.25 2.43 23.77
C ARG A 436 -3.15 2.27 22.73
N THR A 437 -2.24 3.25 22.68
CA THR A 437 -1.02 3.14 21.89
C THR A 437 -0.02 2.19 22.56
N ARG A 438 0.24 1.05 21.93
CA ARG A 438 1.23 0.06 22.36
C ARG A 438 2.64 0.54 22.03
N GLN A 439 3.56 0.27 22.94
CA GLN A 439 4.97 0.61 22.75
C GLN A 439 5.70 -0.54 22.05
N ILE A 440 6.69 -0.24 21.21
CA ILE A 440 7.52 -1.27 20.54
C ILE A 440 8.95 -1.27 21.11
N ASN A 441 9.49 -2.45 21.40
CA ASN A 441 10.87 -2.61 21.87
C ASN A 441 11.87 -2.48 20.72
N ARG A 442 12.57 -1.34 20.64
CA ARG A 442 13.59 -1.09 19.62
C ARG A 442 14.80 -2.01 19.75
N SER A 443 15.19 -2.31 20.99
CA SER A 443 16.32 -3.20 21.28
C SER A 443 16.07 -4.63 20.79
N ALA A 444 14.82 -5.10 20.85
CA ALA A 444 14.44 -6.41 20.32
C ALA A 444 14.57 -6.47 18.79
N LEU A 445 14.14 -5.41 18.08
CA LEU A 445 14.33 -5.31 16.62
C LEU A 445 15.82 -5.33 16.24
N GLN A 446 16.65 -4.60 17.00
CA GLN A 446 18.10 -4.58 16.79
C GLN A 446 18.74 -5.97 17.01
N ALA A 447 18.36 -6.68 18.07
CA ALA A 447 18.85 -8.02 18.34
C ALA A 447 18.49 -9.01 17.21
N MET A 448 17.26 -8.94 16.67
CA MET A 448 16.84 -9.77 15.54
C MET A 448 17.67 -9.50 14.28
N LEU A 449 18.01 -8.23 14.02
CA LEU A 449 18.89 -7.86 12.92
C LEU A 449 20.28 -8.47 13.12
N GLU A 450 20.88 -8.33 14.29
CA GLU A 450 22.21 -8.87 14.61
C GLU A 450 22.27 -10.39 14.44
N GLU A 451 21.31 -11.13 15.02
CA GLU A 451 21.20 -12.58 14.89
C GLU A 451 21.03 -13.05 13.43
N GLY A 452 20.35 -12.22 12.64
CA GLY A 452 20.06 -12.42 11.22
C GLY A 452 21.08 -11.83 10.25
N LYS A 453 22.22 -11.30 10.74
CA LYS A 453 23.26 -10.65 9.94
C LYS A 453 22.74 -9.46 9.11
N PHE A 454 21.86 -8.65 9.71
CA PHE A 454 21.26 -7.44 9.14
C PHE A 454 20.52 -7.66 7.81
N ARG A 455 19.98 -8.87 7.62
CA ARG A 455 19.33 -9.25 6.37
C ARG A 455 17.88 -8.78 6.34
N ILE A 456 17.56 -7.86 5.42
CA ILE A 456 16.20 -7.43 5.10
C ILE A 456 15.93 -7.77 3.66
N GLN A 457 14.90 -8.58 3.39
CA GLN A 457 14.62 -9.06 2.04
C GLN A 457 13.14 -9.21 1.77
N VAL A 458 12.77 -8.87 0.54
CA VAL A 458 11.42 -9.01 0.00
C VAL A 458 11.55 -9.70 -1.35
N LYS A 459 10.71 -10.70 -1.59
CA LYS A 459 10.63 -11.40 -2.87
C LYS A 459 9.43 -10.92 -3.69
N ASP A 460 8.30 -10.76 -3.03
CA ASP A 460 7.01 -10.38 -3.58
C ASP A 460 6.18 -9.68 -2.48
N LYS A 461 4.91 -9.39 -2.76
CA LYS A 461 4.01 -8.70 -1.83
C LYS A 461 3.53 -9.54 -0.65
N THR A 462 3.84 -10.84 -0.64
CA THR A 462 3.27 -11.80 0.31
C THR A 462 4.16 -12.08 1.51
N SER A 463 5.43 -11.65 1.47
CA SER A 463 6.35 -11.89 2.58
C SER A 463 7.46 -10.86 2.72
N LEU A 464 7.83 -10.60 3.98
CA LEU A 464 9.00 -9.80 4.36
C LEU A 464 9.89 -10.65 5.27
N ARG A 465 11.19 -10.68 4.97
CA ARG A 465 12.21 -11.24 5.85
C ARG A 465 12.92 -10.12 6.60
N PHE A 466 12.94 -10.23 7.93
CA PHE A 466 13.67 -9.32 8.82
C PHE A 466 14.60 -10.13 9.74
N GLY A 467 15.90 -10.08 9.46
CA GLY A 467 16.89 -10.96 10.09
C GLY A 467 16.67 -12.44 9.75
N ARG A 468 16.26 -13.23 10.75
CA ARG A 468 15.85 -14.64 10.57
C ARG A 468 14.34 -14.82 10.45
N GLU A 469 13.57 -13.81 10.84
CA GLU A 469 12.12 -13.89 10.85
C GLU A 469 11.54 -13.72 9.45
N TYR A 470 10.51 -14.52 9.16
CA TYR A 470 9.69 -14.41 7.97
C TYR A 470 8.28 -14.07 8.38
N ILE A 471 7.74 -13.02 7.76
CA ILE A 471 6.44 -12.45 8.07
C ILE A 471 5.54 -12.76 6.88
N ASP A 472 4.42 -13.45 7.12
CA ASP A 472 3.38 -13.68 6.11
C ASP A 472 2.49 -12.43 6.03
N LEU A 473 2.30 -11.94 4.82
CA LEU A 473 1.60 -10.69 4.51
C LEU A 473 0.51 -10.88 3.46
N LYS A 474 0.12 -12.12 3.15
CA LYS A 474 -0.91 -12.41 2.13
C LYS A 474 -2.24 -11.71 2.38
N ALA A 475 -2.60 -11.51 3.65
CA ALA A 475 -3.83 -10.84 4.02
C ALA A 475 -3.78 -9.32 3.74
N LEU A 476 -2.60 -8.70 3.69
CA LEU A 476 -2.42 -7.26 3.49
C LEU A 476 -2.56 -6.87 2.02
N GLU A 477 -3.76 -7.07 1.50
CA GLU A 477 -4.06 -6.88 0.07
C GLU A 477 -3.78 -5.45 -0.39
N GLN A 478 -4.08 -4.43 0.42
CA GLN A 478 -3.91 -3.02 0.04
C GLN A 478 -2.46 -2.65 -0.30
N ILE A 479 -1.45 -3.40 0.15
CA ILE A 479 -0.06 -3.16 -0.24
C ILE A 479 0.07 -3.32 -1.76
N ALA A 480 0.36 -2.20 -2.43
CA ALA A 480 0.31 -2.13 -3.88
C ALA A 480 1.56 -2.77 -4.50
N HIS A 481 2.73 -2.58 -3.89
CA HIS A 481 4.01 -3.03 -4.44
C HIS A 481 4.97 -3.59 -3.37
N SER A 482 5.83 -4.55 -3.76
CA SER A 482 6.83 -5.16 -2.87
C SER A 482 7.88 -4.17 -2.37
N SER A 483 8.14 -3.11 -3.13
CA SER A 483 9.04 -2.00 -2.75
C SER A 483 8.59 -1.28 -1.48
N GLN A 484 7.28 -1.28 -1.17
CA GLN A 484 6.77 -0.76 0.09
C GLN A 484 7.21 -1.63 1.26
N LEU A 485 7.19 -2.95 1.11
CA LEU A 485 7.66 -3.88 2.14
C LEU A 485 9.14 -3.71 2.43
N LEU A 486 9.94 -3.44 1.39
CA LEU A 486 11.38 -3.22 1.59
C LEU A 486 11.61 -1.92 2.38
N ALA A 487 10.89 -0.85 2.03
CA ALA A 487 10.90 0.40 2.78
C ALA A 487 10.46 0.20 4.25
N ILE A 488 9.39 -0.57 4.49
CA ILE A 488 8.92 -0.94 5.84
C ILE A 488 10.04 -1.61 6.66
N GLY A 489 10.74 -2.59 6.08
CA GLY A 489 11.86 -3.25 6.75
C GLY A 489 12.98 -2.26 7.12
N TYR A 490 13.29 -1.30 6.25
CA TYR A 490 14.30 -0.28 6.53
C TYR A 490 13.83 0.81 7.52
N LEU A 491 12.54 1.14 7.57
CA LEU A 491 11.99 1.98 8.64
C LEU A 491 12.19 1.32 10.01
N TRP A 492 11.97 0.01 10.12
CA TRP A 492 12.23 -0.71 11.36
C TRP A 492 13.72 -0.77 11.69
N PHE A 493 14.57 -0.93 10.67
CA PHE A 493 16.02 -0.83 10.84
C PHE A 493 16.41 0.54 11.41
N GLN A 494 15.86 1.63 10.89
CA GLN A 494 16.13 2.98 11.42
C GLN A 494 15.61 3.14 12.85
N LEU A 495 14.40 2.67 13.14
CA LEU A 495 13.84 2.70 14.48
C LEU A 495 14.72 1.92 15.48
N ALA A 496 15.26 0.77 15.07
CA ALA A 496 16.12 -0.09 15.87
C ALA A 496 17.49 0.53 16.23
N GLN A 497 17.93 1.60 15.54
CA GLN A 497 19.23 2.25 15.81
C GLN A 497 19.29 2.92 17.19
N THR A 498 18.14 3.14 17.83
CA THR A 498 18.07 3.74 19.17
C THR A 498 17.58 2.71 20.18
N LYS A 499 18.13 2.74 21.41
CA LYS A 499 17.78 1.77 22.45
C LYS A 499 16.45 2.12 23.14
N GLY A 500 15.82 1.11 23.73
CA GLY A 500 14.65 1.27 24.60
C GLY A 500 13.31 1.03 23.90
N TRP A 501 12.25 1.58 24.48
CA TRP A 501 10.89 1.44 23.97
C TRP A 501 10.47 2.71 23.23
N GLU A 502 10.00 2.57 22.00
CA GLU A 502 9.29 3.64 21.32
C GLU A 502 7.86 3.72 21.88
N LYS A 503 7.49 4.90 22.40
CA LYS A 503 6.21 5.12 23.06
C LYS A 503 5.06 5.28 22.07
N ASN A 504 5.35 5.84 20.89
CA ASN A 504 4.35 6.08 19.85
C ASN A 504 4.93 5.73 18.47
N PRO A 505 4.89 4.45 18.07
CA PRO A 505 5.50 4.00 16.83
C PRO A 505 4.85 4.60 15.59
N THR A 506 3.53 4.84 15.60
CA THR A 506 2.82 5.44 14.46
C THR A 506 3.34 6.85 14.19
N HIS A 507 3.46 7.67 15.24
CA HIS A 507 4.04 9.01 15.13
C HIS A 507 5.53 8.98 14.73
N ALA A 508 6.31 8.04 15.26
CA ALA A 508 7.72 7.89 14.87
C ALA A 508 7.87 7.57 13.38
N PHE A 509 7.07 6.65 12.85
CA PHE A 509 7.09 6.32 11.42
C PHE A 509 6.52 7.44 10.56
N ALA A 510 5.48 8.14 11.02
CA ALA A 510 4.96 9.33 10.33
C ALA A 510 6.06 10.38 10.15
N ASN A 511 6.86 10.65 11.19
CA ASN A 511 7.99 11.58 11.14
C ASN A 511 9.11 11.10 10.21
N MET A 512 9.44 9.80 10.21
CA MET A 512 10.43 9.24 9.27
C MET A 512 9.97 9.30 7.82
N LEU A 513 8.66 9.28 7.60
CA LEU A 513 8.02 9.37 6.28
C LEU A 513 7.66 10.81 5.91
N HIS A 514 7.93 11.80 6.76
CA HIS A 514 7.70 13.19 6.46
C HIS A 514 8.77 13.71 5.47
N ASP A 515 8.40 14.65 4.60
CA ASP A 515 9.27 15.24 3.57
C ASP A 515 10.04 14.20 2.72
N ASN A 516 11.36 14.38 2.59
CA ASN A 516 12.28 13.58 1.79
C ASN A 516 12.68 12.27 2.49
N TRP A 517 11.70 11.40 2.76
CA TRP A 517 11.88 10.11 3.41
C TRP A 517 12.98 9.22 2.78
N ALA A 518 13.25 9.42 1.48
CA ALA A 518 14.26 8.68 0.73
C ALA A 518 15.70 8.92 1.25
N ASP A 519 15.97 10.05 1.90
CA ASP A 519 17.28 10.37 2.49
C ASP A 519 17.56 9.56 3.76
N MET A 520 16.51 9.16 4.47
CA MET A 520 16.60 8.28 5.64
C MET A 520 16.80 6.81 5.25
N MET A 521 16.70 6.49 3.96
CA MET A 521 16.83 5.13 3.43
C MET A 521 18.20 4.91 2.80
N PRO A 522 18.70 3.67 2.76
CA PRO A 522 19.80 3.33 1.87
C PRO A 522 19.49 3.77 0.43
N LYS A 523 20.52 4.18 -0.31
CA LYS A 523 20.41 4.62 -1.71
C LYS A 523 20.12 3.48 -2.69
N TYR A 524 19.08 2.70 -2.44
CA TYR A 524 18.59 1.63 -3.29
C TYR A 524 17.41 2.13 -4.13
N GLY A 525 17.23 1.56 -5.32
CA GLY A 525 16.14 1.93 -6.22
C GLY A 525 14.84 1.14 -6.02
N GLU A 526 14.83 0.16 -5.12
CA GLU A 526 13.71 -0.79 -4.97
C GLU A 526 12.84 -0.48 -3.74
N MET A 527 12.63 0.80 -3.43
CA MET A 527 11.80 1.23 -2.30
C MET A 527 10.69 2.16 -2.77
N ALA A 528 9.52 2.04 -2.12
CA ALA A 528 8.38 2.91 -2.32
C ALA A 528 7.82 3.31 -0.94
N LYS A 529 7.40 4.57 -0.80
CA LYS A 529 6.87 5.11 0.45
C LYS A 529 5.64 4.30 0.90
N PRO A 530 5.67 3.63 2.06
CA PRO A 530 4.49 2.96 2.62
C PRO A 530 3.60 3.96 3.36
N ARG A 531 2.34 3.59 3.62
CA ARG A 531 1.50 4.30 4.60
C ARG A 531 1.89 3.87 6.01
N VAL A 532 1.74 4.76 6.99
CA VAL A 532 2.05 4.45 8.41
C VAL A 532 1.25 3.24 8.91
N ILE A 533 -0.03 3.16 8.53
CA ILE A 533 -0.89 2.02 8.87
C ILE A 533 -0.38 0.69 8.30
N GLU A 534 0.29 0.70 7.15
CA GLU A 534 0.89 -0.50 6.55
C GLU A 534 2.17 -0.89 7.29
N VAL A 535 2.99 0.09 7.68
CA VAL A 535 4.19 -0.16 8.52
C VAL A 535 3.78 -0.89 9.80
N MET A 536 2.73 -0.41 10.47
CA MET A 536 2.20 -1.02 11.68
C MET A 536 1.53 -2.37 11.41
N ALA A 537 0.73 -2.49 10.36
CA ALA A 537 0.05 -3.75 10.02
C ALA A 537 1.02 -4.89 9.72
N VAL A 538 2.15 -4.61 9.04
CA VAL A 538 3.23 -5.58 8.82
C VAL A 538 3.92 -5.90 10.15
N LEU A 539 4.19 -4.90 11.00
CA LEU A 539 4.86 -5.08 12.29
C LEU A 539 4.04 -5.93 13.25
N ASN A 540 2.73 -5.73 13.28
CA ASN A 540 1.76 -6.50 14.07
C ASN A 540 1.67 -7.98 13.69
N ARG A 541 2.24 -8.37 12.54
CA ARG A 541 2.32 -9.76 12.05
C ARG A 541 3.70 -10.40 12.25
N MET A 542 4.66 -9.65 12.77
CA MET A 542 5.97 -10.21 13.09
C MET A 542 5.91 -10.96 14.42
N ARG A 543 6.01 -12.29 14.36
CA ARG A 543 5.86 -13.21 15.51
C ARG A 543 6.74 -12.92 16.71
N LYS A 544 7.91 -12.31 16.50
CA LYS A 544 8.84 -11.95 17.57
C LYS A 544 8.76 -10.47 17.99
N ALA A 545 7.87 -9.67 17.40
CA ALA A 545 7.72 -8.28 17.81
C ALA A 545 7.29 -8.22 19.29
N GLU A 546 7.92 -7.30 20.03
CA GLU A 546 7.66 -7.11 21.45
C GLU A 546 6.90 -5.81 21.66
N PHE A 547 5.61 -5.94 21.93
CA PHE A 547 4.72 -4.84 22.28
C PHE A 547 4.36 -4.87 23.77
N LYS A 548 4.18 -3.70 24.39
CA LYS A 548 3.68 -3.59 25.77
C LYS A 548 2.68 -2.46 25.96
#